data_AF-A0A1G0FZU8-F1
#
_entry.id   AF-A0A1G0FZU8-F1
#
_cell.length_a   1.000
_cell.length_b   1.000
_cell.length_c   1.000
_cell.angle_alpha   90.00
_cell.angle_beta   90.00
_cell.angle_gamma   90.00
#
_symmetry.space_group_name_H-M   'P 1'
#
loop_
_entity.id
_entity.type
_entity.pdbx_description
1 polymer ?
#
loop_
_entity_poly.entity_id
_entity_poly.type
_entity_poly.pdbx_seq_one_letter_code
_entity_poly.pdbx_strand_id
1 'polypeptide(L)'
;MRCVLKDKKHCSVCKIIYQNLKINMWDLVNIILFFLQGFEDCYHVFLKHSKHLKSENSPLSAFKKVETRVLFKPTTEYSRLLIESFHPQLLYSAKAFRKHFDWLCETRKDNHDFDNYSNVISSETDDLLSLDILLFFHCSNEKWIRNSKGQVVYRKLALSGYEALFKQVERLSKKDLLIQKNIIKQSLFSALHSLKKEKARKIDKIKLLPVSRKLKNNQGNKKILNKVTEILDYMLLFRLKDNELSYWSYLSPAGLTDWSLNFTFLEAYNGLLDIVLVYAYAFSYTSKKVYKEIVINFVTKLDIILDTLKLKCSLEFYSGLGTFIFFIYQLNQLNFISNSSTLISKVTNHFKKTFNPEDYPLFDIIDGTAGYLAALLVTRSLIDTKVFTIQSKQCIAHLMKIYPDPRVMPENENNHRHKGRTIIGFAHGLIGVIYVMAHYVKTTNDQSVVPWIEKTLLVIQSAWNKKEKNWADAIPTEIDHSKVFNLEFSSSWCYGRIGQGICSWGYSRPI
;
A
#
# COMPACT_ATOMS: atom_id res chain seq x y z
N MET A 1 34.40 -4.20 -35.40
CA MET A 1 33.98 -3.60 -34.11
C MET A 1 34.92 -2.45 -33.77
N ARG A 2 34.53 -1.20 -34.04
CA ARG A 2 35.17 -0.01 -33.44
C ARG A 2 34.07 1.00 -33.14
N CYS A 3 34.00 1.40 -31.88
CA CYS A 3 33.07 2.39 -31.38
C CYS A 3 33.75 3.76 -31.46
N VAL A 4 33.16 4.70 -32.19
CA VAL A 4 33.59 6.11 -32.17
C VAL A 4 32.52 6.89 -31.43
N LEU A 5 32.94 7.48 -30.30
CA LEU A 5 32.13 8.34 -29.45
C LEU A 5 32.05 9.74 -30.06
N LYS A 6 30.82 10.26 -30.24
CA LYS A 6 30.58 11.71 -30.21
C LYS A 6 29.42 12.00 -29.26
N ASP A 7 29.68 13.02 -28.43
CA ASP A 7 28.79 13.76 -27.53
C ASP A 7 28.47 13.19 -26.14
N LYS A 8 29.11 13.86 -25.16
CA LYS A 8 28.94 13.72 -23.71
C LYS A 8 27.70 14.51 -23.25
N LYS A 9 26.63 13.81 -22.86
CA LYS A 9 25.69 14.23 -21.79
C LYS A 9 25.23 12.98 -21.03
N HIS A 10 25.53 12.94 -19.72
CA HIS A 10 25.18 11.92 -18.72
C HIS A 10 25.19 10.44 -19.17
N CYS A 11 26.39 9.84 -19.10
CA CYS A 11 26.60 8.41 -19.25
C CYS A 11 26.29 7.65 -17.94
N SER A 12 25.06 7.17 -17.79
CA SER A 12 24.80 5.91 -17.07
C SER A 12 24.74 4.80 -18.14
N VAL A 13 25.90 4.28 -18.55
CA VAL A 13 26.01 3.32 -19.68
C VAL A 13 25.63 1.92 -19.22
N CYS A 14 24.33 1.68 -19.08
CA CYS A 14 23.72 0.35 -19.16
C CYS A 14 22.67 0.34 -20.29
N LYS A 15 23.04 0.86 -21.47
CA LYS A 15 22.19 0.79 -22.67
C LYS A 15 22.95 0.07 -23.76
N ILE A 16 22.35 -1.01 -24.27
CA ILE A 16 22.70 -1.49 -25.60
C ILE A 16 22.22 -0.40 -26.56
N ILE A 17 23.15 0.36 -27.12
CA ILE A 17 22.84 1.39 -28.12
C ILE A 17 22.55 0.66 -29.43
N TYR A 18 21.30 0.24 -29.60
CA TYR A 18 20.78 -0.12 -30.92
C TYR A 18 20.45 1.19 -31.65
N GLN A 19 21.17 1.45 -32.74
CA GLN A 19 21.00 2.64 -33.57
C GLN A 19 19.55 2.75 -34.06
N ASN A 20 18.92 3.91 -33.83
CA ASN A 20 17.73 4.43 -34.53
C ASN A 20 16.45 3.57 -34.64
N LEU A 21 16.22 2.59 -33.76
CA LEU A 21 14.92 1.89 -33.71
C LEU A 21 14.00 2.45 -32.61
N LYS A 22 12.80 2.90 -33.00
CA LYS A 22 11.71 3.16 -32.07
C LYS A 22 11.27 1.83 -31.45
N ILE A 23 11.74 1.55 -30.23
CA ILE A 23 11.34 0.37 -29.47
C ILE A 23 9.81 0.39 -29.28
N ASN A 24 9.12 -0.57 -29.89
CA ASN A 24 7.67 -0.71 -29.79
C ASN A 24 7.28 -1.59 -28.58
N MET A 25 5.98 -1.76 -28.32
CA MET A 25 5.50 -2.54 -27.16
C MET A 25 5.91 -4.03 -27.24
N TRP A 26 6.01 -4.60 -28.44
CA TRP A 26 6.41 -5.99 -28.66
C TRP A 26 7.90 -6.20 -28.37
N ASP A 27 8.75 -5.25 -28.76
CA ASP A 27 10.18 -5.29 -28.47
C ASP A 27 10.42 -5.29 -26.95
N LEU A 28 9.64 -4.50 -26.20
CA LEU A 28 9.70 -4.45 -24.75
C LEU A 28 9.24 -5.75 -24.09
N VAL A 29 8.13 -6.33 -24.56
CA VAL A 29 7.66 -7.64 -24.09
C VAL A 29 8.71 -8.72 -24.36
N ASN A 30 9.34 -8.71 -25.53
CA ASN A 30 10.40 -9.65 -25.88
C ASN A 30 11.63 -9.51 -24.97
N ILE A 31 12.06 -8.28 -24.66
CA ILE A 31 13.16 -8.05 -23.71
C ILE A 31 12.84 -8.66 -22.33
N ILE A 32 11.61 -8.48 -21.83
CA ILE A 32 11.18 -9.09 -20.56
C ILE A 32 11.28 -10.63 -20.66
N LEU A 33 10.80 -11.22 -21.75
CA LEU A 33 10.83 -12.66 -21.94
C LEU A 33 12.26 -13.21 -21.98
N PHE A 34 13.17 -12.56 -22.70
CA PHE A 34 14.59 -12.96 -22.74
C PHE A 34 15.27 -12.81 -21.39
N PHE A 35 14.99 -11.73 -20.65
CA PHE A 35 15.52 -11.55 -19.30
C PHE A 35 15.03 -12.66 -18.36
N LEU A 36 13.72 -12.96 -18.39
CA LEU A 36 13.14 -14.02 -17.57
C LEU A 36 13.70 -15.40 -17.92
N GLN A 37 13.94 -15.66 -19.21
CA GLN A 37 14.56 -16.91 -19.67
C GLN A 37 15.99 -17.02 -19.16
N GLY A 38 16.83 -15.98 -19.34
CA GLY A 38 18.22 -15.99 -18.86
C GLY A 38 18.33 -16.13 -17.35
N PHE A 39 17.42 -15.48 -16.60
CA PHE A 39 17.32 -15.67 -15.15
C PHE A 39 16.96 -17.12 -14.80
N GLU A 40 15.97 -17.70 -15.47
CA GLU A 40 15.55 -19.08 -15.26
C GLU A 40 16.66 -20.08 -15.57
N ASP A 41 17.37 -19.91 -16.68
CA ASP A 41 18.48 -20.78 -17.09
C ASP A 41 19.58 -20.76 -16.03
N CYS A 42 19.96 -19.57 -15.55
CA CYS A 42 20.95 -19.41 -14.49
C CYS A 42 20.47 -20.05 -13.17
N TYR A 43 19.21 -19.85 -12.79
CA TYR A 43 18.62 -20.44 -11.59
C TYR A 43 18.60 -21.97 -11.65
N HIS A 44 18.30 -22.56 -12.81
CA HIS A 44 18.31 -24.02 -13.00
C HIS A 44 19.71 -24.61 -12.82
N VAL A 45 20.78 -23.89 -13.19
CA VAL A 45 22.16 -24.29 -12.88
C VAL A 45 22.36 -24.40 -11.37
N PHE A 46 21.96 -23.37 -10.60
CA PHE A 46 22.07 -23.41 -9.14
C PHE A 46 21.21 -24.51 -8.50
N LEU A 47 20.00 -24.74 -8.99
CA LEU A 47 19.15 -25.85 -8.53
C LEU A 47 19.80 -27.21 -8.78
N LYS A 48 20.30 -27.45 -10.00
CA LYS A 48 20.95 -28.70 -10.40
C LYS A 48 22.15 -29.01 -9.52
N HIS A 49 22.92 -27.98 -9.15
CA HIS A 49 24.14 -28.11 -8.36
C HIS A 49 23.96 -27.78 -6.87
N SER A 50 22.71 -27.67 -6.38
CA SER A 50 22.41 -27.25 -4.99
C SER A 50 23.12 -28.10 -3.92
N LYS A 51 23.24 -29.42 -4.11
CA LYS A 51 23.97 -30.30 -3.18
C LYS A 51 25.47 -29.97 -3.11
N HIS A 52 26.09 -29.69 -4.26
CA HIS A 52 27.50 -29.31 -4.31
C HIS A 52 27.74 -27.92 -3.72
N LEU A 53 26.83 -26.97 -3.96
CA LEU A 53 26.88 -25.63 -3.36
C LEU A 53 26.76 -25.65 -1.83
N LYS A 54 26.12 -26.69 -1.27
CA LYS A 54 25.99 -26.91 0.18
C LYS A 54 27.10 -27.79 0.78
N SER A 55 27.97 -28.35 -0.04
CA SER A 55 29.05 -29.24 0.42
C SER A 55 30.24 -28.47 0.99
N GLU A 56 31.12 -29.15 1.72
CA GLU A 56 32.37 -28.55 2.23
C GLU A 56 33.28 -28.05 1.09
N ASN A 57 33.28 -28.76 -0.04
CA ASN A 57 34.02 -28.40 -1.26
C ASN A 57 33.24 -27.43 -2.16
N SER A 58 32.33 -26.64 -1.59
CA SER A 58 31.51 -25.69 -2.35
C SER A 58 32.39 -24.59 -2.97
N PRO A 59 32.14 -24.19 -4.23
CA PRO A 59 32.79 -23.01 -4.82
C PRO A 59 32.45 -21.73 -4.06
N LEU A 60 31.38 -21.73 -3.24
CA LEU A 60 31.01 -20.59 -2.41
C LEU A 60 32.01 -20.33 -1.28
N SER A 61 32.85 -21.31 -0.92
CA SER A 61 33.90 -21.16 0.10
C SER A 61 34.89 -20.03 -0.23
N ALA A 62 35.08 -19.72 -1.51
CA ALA A 62 35.87 -18.57 -1.97
C ALA A 62 35.34 -17.22 -1.44
N PHE A 63 34.04 -17.14 -1.11
CA PHE A 63 33.41 -15.93 -0.59
C PHE A 63 33.38 -15.87 0.94
N LYS A 64 34.07 -16.77 1.66
CA LYS A 64 34.02 -16.83 3.13
C LYS A 64 34.68 -15.64 3.83
N LYS A 65 35.72 -15.05 3.25
CA LYS A 65 36.46 -13.91 3.83
C LYS A 65 36.61 -12.79 2.81
N VAL A 66 35.49 -12.40 2.20
CA VAL A 66 35.45 -11.31 1.22
C VAL A 66 34.95 -10.06 1.92
N GLU A 67 35.69 -8.97 1.74
CA GLU A 67 35.26 -7.66 2.18
C GLU A 67 34.25 -7.06 1.18
N THR A 68 33.14 -6.56 1.70
CA THR A 68 32.06 -5.97 0.92
C THR A 68 31.74 -4.57 1.42
N ARG A 69 31.49 -3.65 0.50
CA ARG A 69 31.06 -2.28 0.85
C ARG A 69 29.63 -2.31 1.38
N VAL A 70 29.40 -1.64 2.50
CA VAL A 70 28.07 -1.44 3.08
C VAL A 70 27.61 0.00 2.84
N LEU A 71 26.37 0.16 2.40
CA LEU A 71 25.71 1.46 2.24
C LEU A 71 24.56 1.54 3.24
N PHE A 72 24.72 2.32 4.32
CA PHE A 72 23.64 2.57 5.28
C PHE A 72 22.57 3.53 4.75
N LYS A 73 22.96 4.44 3.85
CA LYS A 73 22.09 5.33 3.10
C LYS A 73 22.55 5.43 1.65
N PRO A 74 21.65 5.81 0.72
CA PRO A 74 22.05 6.14 -0.64
C PRO A 74 23.11 7.25 -0.65
N THR A 75 24.16 7.10 -1.47
CA THR A 75 25.24 8.10 -1.57
C THR A 75 24.71 9.49 -1.93
N THR A 76 23.58 9.57 -2.65
CA THR A 76 22.91 10.83 -3.00
C THR A 76 22.44 11.63 -1.80
N GLU A 77 22.06 11.00 -0.68
CA GLU A 77 21.70 11.72 0.56
C GLU A 77 22.92 12.41 1.15
N TYR A 78 24.04 11.71 1.26
CA TYR A 78 25.30 12.30 1.76
C TYR A 78 25.81 13.40 0.83
N SER A 79 25.80 13.18 -0.49
CA SER A 79 26.20 14.20 -1.46
C SER A 79 25.33 15.46 -1.34
N ARG A 80 24.02 15.29 -1.11
CA ARG A 80 23.11 16.42 -0.90
C ARG A 80 23.47 17.19 0.36
N LEU A 81 23.69 16.51 1.50
CA LEU A 81 24.10 17.16 2.74
C LEU A 81 25.42 17.92 2.58
N LEU A 82 26.41 17.34 1.90
CA LEU A 82 27.69 18.01 1.61
C LEU A 82 27.48 19.26 0.76
N ILE A 83 26.72 19.18 -0.33
CA ILE A 83 26.44 20.34 -1.20
C ILE A 83 25.74 21.45 -0.41
N GLU A 84 24.71 21.09 0.38
CA GLU A 84 23.98 22.04 1.23
C GLU A 84 24.89 22.68 2.29
N SER A 85 25.90 21.94 2.79
CA SER A 85 26.85 22.43 3.80
C SER A 85 27.71 23.62 3.32
N PHE A 86 27.83 23.83 2.00
CA PHE A 86 28.53 24.97 1.40
C PHE A 86 27.66 26.24 1.29
N HIS A 87 26.42 26.22 1.79
CA HIS A 87 25.59 27.42 1.82
C HIS A 87 26.22 28.53 2.69
N PRO A 88 26.26 29.80 2.25
CA PRO A 88 26.95 30.87 2.98
C PRO A 88 26.55 30.98 4.46
N GLN A 89 25.26 30.84 4.78
CA GLN A 89 24.77 30.92 6.16
C GLN A 89 25.37 29.84 7.09
N LEU A 90 25.73 28.67 6.55
CA LEU A 90 26.38 27.60 7.31
C LEU A 90 27.89 27.86 7.42
N LEU A 91 28.52 28.38 6.37
CA LEU A 91 29.96 28.69 6.35
C LEU A 91 30.35 29.84 7.30
N TYR A 92 29.45 30.80 7.55
CA TYR A 92 29.71 31.88 8.52
C TYR A 92 29.64 31.44 9.99
N SER A 93 29.14 30.23 10.28
CA SER A 93 28.95 29.76 11.66
C SER A 93 29.29 28.28 11.79
N ALA A 94 30.41 27.98 12.45
CA ALA A 94 30.82 26.60 12.74
C ALA A 94 29.75 25.81 13.50
N LYS A 95 28.95 26.50 14.35
CA LYS A 95 27.81 25.89 15.05
C LYS A 95 26.69 25.52 14.08
N ALA A 96 26.34 26.40 13.14
CA ALA A 96 25.32 26.12 12.13
C ALA A 96 25.77 25.01 11.18
N PHE A 97 27.03 25.03 10.73
CA PHE A 97 27.63 23.98 9.92
C PHE A 97 27.56 22.62 10.60
N ARG A 98 27.96 22.51 11.88
CA ARG A 98 27.86 21.25 12.63
C ARG A 98 26.41 20.79 12.79
N LYS A 99 25.51 21.72 13.15
CA LYS A 99 24.08 21.43 13.36
C LYS A 99 23.39 20.92 12.08
N HIS A 100 23.84 21.34 10.89
CA HIS A 100 23.31 20.83 9.62
C HIS A 100 23.35 19.30 9.52
N PHE A 101 24.42 18.68 10.05
CA PHE A 101 24.58 17.23 10.02
C PHE A 101 23.79 16.48 11.11
N ASP A 102 23.15 17.19 12.06
CA ASP A 102 22.22 16.58 13.03
C ASP A 102 21.02 15.92 12.31
N TRP A 103 20.77 16.28 11.05
CA TRP A 103 19.83 15.61 10.17
C TRP A 103 20.05 14.07 10.10
N LEU A 104 21.31 13.60 10.17
CA LEU A 104 21.61 12.16 10.19
C LEU A 104 20.98 11.46 11.40
N CYS A 105 21.02 12.14 12.56
CA CYS A 105 20.35 11.68 13.76
C CYS A 105 18.84 11.72 13.56
N GLU A 106 18.29 12.86 13.12
CA GLU A 106 16.85 13.08 12.88
C GLU A 106 16.20 12.01 12.02
N THR A 107 16.82 11.64 10.91
CA THR A 107 16.26 10.62 10.01
C THR A 107 16.22 9.21 10.58
N ARG A 108 16.84 8.98 11.74
CA ARG A 108 16.88 7.68 12.41
C ARG A 108 16.25 7.67 13.80
N LYS A 109 15.79 8.81 14.33
CA LYS A 109 15.26 8.93 15.71
C LYS A 109 14.12 7.95 16.01
N ASP A 110 13.29 7.66 15.01
CA ASP A 110 12.14 6.74 15.14
C ASP A 110 12.49 5.27 14.84
N ASN A 111 13.76 4.96 14.57
CA ASN A 111 14.18 3.59 14.34
C ASN A 111 14.29 2.87 15.69
N HIS A 112 13.58 1.74 15.84
CA HIS A 112 13.66 0.91 17.05
C HIS A 112 15.09 0.42 17.37
N ASP A 113 16.00 0.49 16.41
CA ASP A 113 17.41 0.13 16.57
C ASP A 113 18.35 1.34 16.66
N PHE A 114 17.82 2.55 16.92
CA PHE A 114 18.57 3.80 16.93
C PHE A 114 19.85 3.73 17.78
N ASP A 115 19.80 3.07 18.94
CA ASP A 115 20.97 2.91 19.82
C ASP A 115 22.15 2.22 19.12
N ASN A 116 21.90 1.28 18.21
CA ASN A 116 22.97 0.64 17.43
C ASN A 116 23.48 1.53 16.29
N TYR A 117 22.66 2.46 15.83
CA TYR A 117 23.06 3.42 14.81
C TYR A 117 23.85 4.58 15.37
N SER A 118 23.90 4.79 16.69
CA SER A 118 24.65 5.88 17.32
C SER A 118 26.11 5.96 16.84
N ASN A 119 26.82 4.82 16.86
CA ASN A 119 28.20 4.73 16.38
C ASN A 119 28.33 4.89 14.87
N VAL A 120 27.31 4.45 14.11
CA VAL A 120 27.23 4.69 12.67
C VAL A 120 27.10 6.19 12.43
N ILE A 121 26.10 6.85 13.03
CA ILE A 121 25.85 8.29 12.92
C ILE A 121 27.08 9.11 13.32
N SER A 122 27.78 8.73 14.40
CA SER A 122 29.02 9.39 14.81
C SER A 122 30.08 9.29 13.72
N SER A 123 30.34 8.07 13.20
CA SER A 123 31.29 7.87 12.11
C SER A 123 30.88 8.61 10.84
N GLU A 124 29.58 8.65 10.55
CA GLU A 124 29.04 9.38 9.40
C GLU A 124 29.26 10.88 9.52
N THR A 125 29.02 11.42 10.72
CA THR A 125 29.19 12.83 11.02
C THR A 125 30.66 13.22 10.94
N ASP A 126 31.58 12.39 11.46
CA ASP A 126 33.02 12.66 11.41
C ASP A 126 33.56 12.73 9.98
N ASP A 127 33.12 11.81 9.11
CA ASP A 127 33.51 11.78 7.69
C ASP A 127 32.94 13.01 6.94
N LEU A 128 31.67 13.35 7.16
CA LEU A 128 31.04 14.51 6.52
C LEU A 128 31.59 15.85 7.00
N LEU A 129 31.92 15.98 8.29
CA LEU A 129 32.60 17.16 8.83
C LEU A 129 34.00 17.34 8.22
N SER A 130 34.61 16.25 7.77
CA SER A 130 35.87 16.23 7.01
C SER A 130 35.67 16.38 5.50
N LEU A 131 34.43 16.62 5.05
CA LEU A 131 34.02 16.75 3.64
C LEU A 131 34.28 15.50 2.79
N ASP A 132 34.28 14.32 3.41
CA ASP A 132 34.48 13.03 2.73
C ASP A 132 33.16 12.27 2.53
N ILE A 133 33.15 11.33 1.57
CA ILE A 133 32.04 10.40 1.35
C ILE A 133 32.36 9.09 2.05
N LEU A 134 31.45 8.74 2.93
CA LEU A 134 31.56 7.64 3.87
C LEU A 134 31.80 6.28 3.19
N LEU A 135 32.62 5.48 3.87
CA LEU A 135 32.94 4.12 3.46
C LEU A 135 32.87 3.16 4.63
N PHE A 136 31.93 2.22 4.53
CA PHE A 136 31.75 1.14 5.49
C PHE A 136 32.00 -0.20 4.83
N PHE A 137 32.55 -1.13 5.60
CA PHE A 137 32.96 -2.45 5.15
C PHE A 137 32.44 -3.55 6.05
N HIS A 138 32.16 -4.69 5.44
CA HIS A 138 31.76 -5.91 6.10
C HIS A 138 32.54 -7.09 5.52
N CYS A 139 33.23 -7.82 6.39
CA CYS A 139 33.82 -9.09 6.02
C CYS A 139 32.76 -10.19 6.11
N SER A 140 32.60 -10.98 5.04
CA SER A 140 31.46 -11.88 4.88
C SER A 140 31.33 -12.98 5.94
N ASN A 141 32.39 -13.37 6.67
CA ASN A 141 32.30 -14.29 7.81
C ASN A 141 32.03 -13.63 9.16
N GLU A 142 31.97 -12.30 9.23
CA GLU A 142 31.80 -11.55 10.48
C GLU A 142 30.35 -11.11 10.66
N LYS A 143 29.97 -10.63 11.85
CA LYS A 143 28.61 -10.10 12.13
C LYS A 143 28.62 -8.62 12.52
N TRP A 144 29.67 -7.91 12.12
CA TRP A 144 29.83 -6.50 12.38
C TRP A 144 30.25 -5.74 11.12
N ILE A 145 30.14 -4.42 11.19
CA ILE A 145 30.48 -3.47 10.13
C ILE A 145 31.53 -2.51 10.68
N ARG A 146 32.51 -2.18 9.85
CA ARG A 146 33.59 -1.27 10.16
C ARG A 146 33.52 -0.01 9.31
N ASN A 147 34.07 1.09 9.81
CA ASN A 147 34.33 2.29 9.01
C ASN A 147 35.67 2.21 8.27
N SER A 148 36.00 3.25 7.51
CA SER A 148 37.26 3.42 6.78
C SER A 148 38.51 3.36 7.68
N LYS A 149 38.37 3.64 8.99
CA LYS A 149 39.44 3.57 10.00
C LYS A 149 39.58 2.19 10.65
N GLY A 150 38.80 1.19 10.21
CA GLY A 150 38.80 -0.18 10.76
C GLY A 150 38.05 -0.34 12.08
N GLN A 151 37.44 0.72 12.60
CA GLN A 151 36.67 0.70 13.85
C GLN A 151 35.31 0.05 13.64
N VAL A 152 34.87 -0.78 14.58
CA VAL A 152 33.56 -1.41 14.52
C VAL A 152 32.47 -0.39 14.88
N VAL A 153 31.57 -0.13 13.94
CA VAL A 153 30.47 0.86 14.10
C VAL A 153 29.10 0.21 14.25
N TYR A 154 28.93 -1.06 13.88
CA TYR A 154 27.65 -1.77 14.00
C TYR A 154 27.88 -3.26 14.30
N ARG A 155 27.17 -3.83 15.28
CA ARG A 155 27.43 -5.19 15.80
C ARG A 155 26.25 -6.17 15.77
N LYS A 156 25.05 -5.74 15.34
CA LYS A 156 23.82 -6.56 15.41
C LYS A 156 23.40 -7.13 14.05
N LEU A 157 24.33 -7.59 13.22
CA LEU A 157 23.93 -8.38 12.05
C LEU A 157 23.41 -9.74 12.52
N ALA A 158 22.15 -10.06 12.19
CA ALA A 158 21.56 -11.35 12.53
C ALA A 158 22.31 -12.51 11.87
N LEU A 159 22.80 -12.28 10.64
CA LEU A 159 23.59 -13.21 9.85
C LEU A 159 24.82 -12.51 9.31
N SER A 160 25.92 -13.24 9.18
CA SER A 160 27.05 -12.80 8.36
C SER A 160 26.67 -12.85 6.87
N GLY A 161 27.37 -12.12 6.01
CA GLY A 161 27.14 -12.18 4.55
C GLY A 161 27.26 -13.60 3.99
N TYR A 162 28.17 -14.40 4.55
CA TYR A 162 28.38 -15.79 4.19
C TYR A 162 27.24 -16.69 4.68
N GLU A 163 26.76 -16.51 5.92
CA GLU A 163 25.58 -17.23 6.41
C GLU A 163 24.33 -16.89 5.58
N ALA A 164 24.15 -15.62 5.22
CA ALA A 164 23.05 -15.16 4.37
C ALA A 164 23.10 -15.79 2.97
N LEU A 165 24.29 -15.89 2.38
CA LEU A 165 24.51 -16.59 1.11
C LEU A 165 24.09 -18.06 1.19
N PHE A 166 24.48 -18.77 2.24
CA PHE A 166 24.09 -20.18 2.42
C PHE A 166 22.58 -20.34 2.65
N LYS A 167 21.95 -19.47 3.44
CA LYS A 167 20.48 -19.46 3.57
C LYS A 167 19.78 -19.24 2.24
N GLN A 168 20.33 -18.41 1.35
CA GLN A 168 19.77 -18.22 0.01
C GLN A 168 19.85 -19.51 -0.83
N VAL A 169 20.97 -20.22 -0.77
CA VAL A 169 21.16 -21.52 -1.44
C VAL A 169 20.23 -22.60 -0.88
N GLU A 170 19.96 -22.57 0.42
CA GLU A 170 19.01 -23.46 1.08
C GLU A 170 17.58 -23.27 0.60
N ARG A 171 17.20 -22.03 0.27
CA ARG A 171 15.87 -21.67 -0.20
C ARG A 171 15.61 -21.99 -1.68
N LEU A 172 16.66 -22.31 -2.44
CA LEU A 172 16.53 -22.61 -3.87
C LEU A 172 15.53 -23.73 -4.10
N SER A 173 14.46 -23.42 -4.83
CA SER A 173 13.40 -24.37 -5.16
C SER A 173 12.65 -23.93 -6.40
N LYS A 174 11.90 -24.84 -7.03
CA LYS A 174 10.99 -24.49 -8.14
C LYS A 174 9.95 -23.43 -7.71
N LYS A 175 9.54 -23.45 -6.43
CA LYS A 175 8.62 -22.46 -5.87
C LYS A 175 9.28 -21.08 -5.77
N ASP A 176 10.50 -21.02 -5.23
CA ASP A 176 11.24 -19.75 -5.17
C ASP A 176 11.51 -19.20 -6.57
N LEU A 177 11.94 -20.03 -7.54
CA LEU A 177 12.06 -19.63 -8.95
C LEU A 177 10.77 -18.97 -9.48
N LEU A 178 9.61 -19.59 -9.25
CA LEU A 178 8.33 -19.05 -9.70
C LEU A 178 8.02 -17.69 -9.07
N ILE A 179 8.31 -17.52 -7.77
CA ILE A 179 8.15 -16.26 -7.04
C ILE A 179 9.10 -15.18 -7.59
N GLN A 180 10.39 -15.49 -7.72
CA GLN A 180 11.38 -14.55 -8.23
C GLN A 180 11.05 -14.10 -9.66
N LYS A 181 10.63 -15.04 -10.54
CA LYS A 181 10.16 -14.71 -11.89
C LYS A 181 8.96 -13.77 -11.86
N ASN A 182 8.00 -13.98 -10.96
CA ASN A 182 6.84 -13.09 -10.84
C ASN A 182 7.25 -11.67 -10.40
N ILE A 183 8.14 -11.57 -9.41
CA ILE A 183 8.68 -10.29 -8.92
C ILE A 183 9.41 -9.56 -10.05
N ILE A 184 10.35 -10.23 -10.73
CA ILE A 184 11.10 -9.67 -11.87
C ILE A 184 10.14 -9.18 -12.96
N LYS A 185 9.18 -10.03 -13.33
CA LYS A 185 8.16 -9.70 -14.33
C LYS A 185 7.42 -8.42 -13.94
N GLN A 186 6.90 -8.35 -12.72
CA GLN A 186 6.16 -7.19 -12.22
C GLN A 186 7.04 -5.93 -12.20
N SER A 187 8.27 -6.01 -11.70
CA SER A 187 9.23 -4.89 -11.69
C SER A 187 9.50 -4.34 -13.09
N LEU A 188 9.72 -5.23 -14.07
CA LEU A 188 9.96 -4.81 -15.45
C LEU A 188 8.71 -4.22 -16.08
N PHE A 189 7.51 -4.78 -15.85
CA PHE A 189 6.26 -4.20 -16.35
C PHE A 189 6.00 -2.80 -15.79
N SER A 190 6.24 -2.59 -14.49
CA SER A 190 6.11 -1.29 -13.83
C SER A 190 7.06 -0.25 -14.45
N ALA A 191 8.32 -0.60 -14.66
CA ALA A 191 9.30 0.28 -15.28
C ALA A 191 8.91 0.67 -16.72
N LEU A 192 8.33 -0.27 -17.49
CA LEU A 192 7.98 -0.05 -18.89
C LEU A 192 6.69 0.74 -19.08
N HIS A 193 5.69 0.58 -18.20
CA HIS A 193 4.47 1.40 -18.25
C HIS A 193 4.81 2.89 -18.07
N SER A 194 5.77 3.19 -17.19
CA SER A 194 6.28 4.54 -16.95
C SER A 194 6.95 5.17 -18.19
N LEU A 195 7.42 4.35 -19.16
CA LEU A 195 8.11 4.80 -20.37
C LEU A 195 7.18 5.17 -21.54
N LYS A 196 5.88 4.82 -21.49
CA LYS A 196 4.90 5.23 -22.54
C LYS A 196 3.59 5.73 -21.94
N LYS A 197 3.37 7.04 -22.05
CA LYS A 197 2.06 7.70 -21.89
C LYS A 197 1.13 7.42 -23.08
N GLU A 198 0.93 6.16 -23.45
CA GLU A 198 -0.17 5.86 -24.38
C GLU A 198 -1.48 5.99 -23.61
N LYS A 199 -2.40 6.82 -24.13
CA LYS A 199 -3.79 6.83 -23.67
C LYS A 199 -4.28 5.39 -23.71
N ALA A 200 -4.75 4.89 -22.57
CA ALA A 200 -5.37 3.57 -22.46
C ALA A 200 -6.25 3.38 -23.69
N ARG A 201 -5.90 2.42 -24.56
CA ARG A 201 -6.78 2.04 -25.66
C ARG A 201 -8.13 1.79 -25.01
N LYS A 202 -9.18 2.44 -25.51
CA LYS A 202 -10.56 2.02 -25.22
C LYS A 202 -10.56 0.53 -25.49
N ILE A 203 -10.56 -0.28 -24.42
CA ILE A 203 -10.75 -1.70 -24.55
C ILE A 203 -12.06 -1.80 -25.33
N ASP A 204 -11.99 -2.36 -26.53
CA ASP A 204 -13.17 -2.59 -27.36
C ASP A 204 -14.24 -3.13 -26.42
N LYS A 205 -15.39 -2.45 -26.37
CA LYS A 205 -16.53 -2.81 -25.51
C LYS A 205 -16.59 -4.33 -25.52
N ILE A 206 -16.16 -4.97 -24.42
CA ILE A 206 -16.24 -6.41 -24.29
C ILE A 206 -17.71 -6.68 -24.58
N LYS A 207 -18.00 -7.37 -25.70
CA LYS A 207 -19.37 -7.77 -26.01
C LYS A 207 -19.79 -8.58 -24.80
N LEU A 208 -20.59 -7.95 -23.94
CA LEU A 208 -21.17 -8.60 -22.78
C LEU A 208 -21.90 -9.80 -23.38
N LEU A 209 -21.34 -10.99 -23.18
CA LEU A 209 -22.03 -12.21 -23.54
C LEU A 209 -23.38 -12.13 -22.84
N PRO A 210 -24.51 -12.31 -23.55
CA PRO A 210 -25.81 -12.23 -22.93
C PRO A 210 -25.79 -13.18 -21.73
N VAL A 211 -26.03 -12.64 -20.53
CA VAL A 211 -26.15 -13.43 -19.31
C VAL A 211 -27.48 -14.17 -19.40
N SER A 212 -27.50 -15.20 -20.23
CA SER A 212 -28.57 -16.15 -20.39
C SER A 212 -28.03 -17.49 -19.93
N ARG A 213 -28.16 -17.73 -18.63
CA ARG A 213 -28.38 -19.06 -18.05
C ARG A 213 -28.74 -18.83 -16.58
N LYS A 214 -30.02 -18.99 -16.26
CA LYS A 214 -30.44 -19.32 -14.89
C LYS A 214 -29.72 -20.62 -14.53
N LEU A 215 -28.55 -20.50 -13.91
CA LEU A 215 -27.90 -21.65 -13.29
C LEU A 215 -28.87 -22.13 -12.20
N LYS A 216 -29.31 -23.39 -12.27
CA LYS A 216 -30.05 -24.01 -11.16
C LYS A 216 -29.22 -23.79 -9.88
N ASN A 217 -29.83 -23.22 -8.84
CA ASN A 217 -29.14 -22.62 -7.68
C ASN A 217 -27.99 -23.48 -7.11
N ASN A 218 -28.13 -24.81 -7.08
CA ASN A 218 -27.10 -25.70 -6.52
C ASN A 218 -25.87 -25.93 -7.43
N GLN A 219 -26.04 -25.93 -8.77
CA GLN A 219 -24.92 -26.07 -9.71
C GLN A 219 -24.14 -24.76 -9.90
N GLY A 220 -24.82 -23.61 -9.80
CA GLY A 220 -24.18 -22.30 -9.85
C GLY A 220 -23.23 -22.08 -8.68
N ASN A 221 -23.68 -22.40 -7.46
CA ASN A 221 -22.87 -22.24 -6.25
C ASN A 221 -21.60 -23.08 -6.27
N LYS A 222 -21.67 -24.35 -6.71
CA LYS A 222 -20.49 -25.21 -6.83
C LYS A 222 -19.48 -24.69 -7.87
N LYS A 223 -19.96 -24.16 -9.01
CA LYS A 223 -19.08 -23.57 -10.04
C LYS A 223 -18.36 -22.32 -9.53
N ILE A 224 -19.08 -21.45 -8.82
CA ILE A 224 -18.50 -20.25 -8.21
C ILE A 224 -17.45 -20.65 -7.18
N LEU A 225 -17.78 -21.57 -6.27
CA LEU A 225 -16.86 -22.05 -5.24
C LEU A 225 -15.60 -22.68 -5.85
N ASN A 226 -15.74 -23.50 -6.89
CA ASN A 226 -14.61 -24.07 -7.61
C ASN A 226 -13.71 -22.98 -8.20
N LYS A 227 -14.30 -21.93 -8.80
CA LYS A 227 -13.51 -20.86 -9.40
C LYS A 227 -12.80 -19.99 -8.35
N VAL A 228 -13.48 -19.68 -7.24
CA VAL A 228 -12.86 -19.01 -6.08
C VAL A 228 -11.69 -19.85 -5.57
N THR A 229 -11.89 -21.16 -5.42
CA THR A 229 -10.85 -22.10 -4.98
C THR A 229 -9.66 -22.12 -5.94
N GLU A 230 -9.90 -22.16 -7.26
CA GLU A 230 -8.85 -22.11 -8.28
C GLU A 230 -8.02 -20.82 -8.19
N ILE A 231 -8.68 -19.66 -8.03
CA ILE A 231 -8.01 -18.36 -7.89
C ILE A 231 -7.16 -18.33 -6.62
N LEU A 232 -7.72 -18.74 -5.49
CA LEU A 232 -7.01 -18.71 -4.21
C LEU A 232 -5.86 -19.71 -4.15
N ASP A 233 -6.00 -20.89 -4.74
CA ASP A 233 -4.91 -21.86 -4.88
C ASP A 233 -3.81 -21.33 -5.79
N TYR A 234 -4.15 -20.65 -6.89
CA TYR A 234 -3.19 -19.99 -7.75
C TYR A 234 -2.40 -18.91 -7.01
N MET A 235 -3.08 -18.10 -6.18
CA MET A 235 -2.41 -17.12 -5.33
C MET A 235 -1.43 -17.77 -4.34
N LEU A 236 -1.70 -18.97 -3.82
CA LEU A 236 -0.79 -19.67 -2.91
C LEU A 236 0.57 -20.01 -3.54
N LEU A 237 0.63 -20.14 -4.87
CA LEU A 237 1.89 -20.40 -5.58
C LEU A 237 2.89 -19.27 -5.39
N PHE A 238 2.41 -18.03 -5.27
CA PHE A 238 3.20 -16.82 -5.12
C PHE A 238 3.28 -16.30 -3.67
N ARG A 239 2.78 -17.09 -2.70
CA ARG A 239 2.81 -16.75 -1.27
C ARG A 239 4.25 -16.71 -0.77
N LEU A 240 4.68 -15.52 -0.37
CA LEU A 240 5.86 -15.30 0.47
C LEU A 240 5.47 -15.53 1.94
N LYS A 241 6.39 -16.11 2.72
CA LYS A 241 6.23 -16.25 4.16
C LYS A 241 7.37 -15.52 4.86
N ASP A 242 7.05 -14.69 5.83
CA ASP A 242 8.01 -14.14 6.78
C ASP A 242 7.40 -14.14 8.18
N ASN A 243 8.17 -14.67 9.15
CA ASN A 243 7.70 -14.91 10.52
C ASN A 243 6.27 -15.47 10.56
N GLU A 244 5.99 -16.55 9.82
CA GLU A 244 4.66 -17.18 9.63
C GLU A 244 3.55 -16.32 8.97
N LEU A 245 3.74 -15.00 8.83
CA LEU A 245 2.84 -14.13 8.08
C LEU A 245 3.01 -14.33 6.58
N SER A 246 1.94 -14.11 5.85
CA SER A 246 1.86 -14.36 4.41
C SER A 246 1.81 -13.05 3.66
N TYR A 247 2.57 -12.94 2.58
CA TYR A 247 2.64 -11.74 1.76
C TYR A 247 2.59 -12.11 0.28
N TRP A 248 2.10 -11.17 -0.53
CA TRP A 248 2.06 -11.29 -1.99
C TRP A 248 2.62 -10.03 -2.63
N SER A 249 3.28 -10.21 -3.77
CA SER A 249 3.71 -9.11 -4.63
C SER A 249 2.57 -8.70 -5.55
N TYR A 250 2.37 -7.40 -5.70
CA TYR A 250 1.36 -6.84 -6.58
C TYR A 250 1.83 -5.52 -7.18
N LEU A 251 1.17 -5.09 -8.26
CA LEU A 251 1.40 -3.80 -8.87
C LEU A 251 0.36 -2.82 -8.34
N SER A 252 0.80 -1.67 -7.86
CA SER A 252 -0.08 -0.57 -7.48
C SER A 252 0.31 0.73 -8.18
N PRO A 253 -0.61 1.70 -8.27
CA PRO A 253 -0.29 3.02 -8.79
C PRO A 253 0.77 3.72 -7.94
N ALA A 254 1.76 4.32 -8.60
CA ALA A 254 2.74 5.23 -8.01
C ALA A 254 2.50 6.62 -8.61
N GLY A 255 1.73 7.46 -7.92
CA GLY A 255 1.27 8.73 -8.47
C GLY A 255 0.19 8.54 -9.55
N LEU A 256 0.16 9.43 -10.55
CA LEU A 256 -0.97 9.52 -11.50
C LEU A 256 -0.89 8.55 -12.68
N THR A 257 0.31 8.17 -13.11
CA THR A 257 0.53 7.43 -14.37
C THR A 257 1.44 6.22 -14.23
N ASP A 258 2.21 6.16 -13.15
CA ASP A 258 3.23 5.14 -12.99
C ASP A 258 2.68 4.02 -12.13
N TRP A 259 3.30 2.86 -12.27
CA TRP A 259 3.02 1.69 -11.46
C TRP A 259 4.29 1.34 -10.70
N SER A 260 4.16 0.83 -9.49
CA SER A 260 5.26 0.28 -8.72
C SER A 260 4.95 -1.14 -8.27
N LEU A 261 6.00 -1.95 -8.18
CA LEU A 261 5.95 -3.23 -7.47
C LEU A 261 5.87 -2.94 -5.97
N ASN A 262 4.88 -3.52 -5.30
CA ASN A 262 4.74 -3.49 -3.87
C ASN A 262 4.46 -4.89 -3.32
N PHE A 263 4.56 -5.01 -1.99
CA PHE A 263 4.11 -6.17 -1.26
C PHE A 263 2.88 -5.79 -0.43
N THR A 264 1.95 -6.74 -0.29
CA THR A 264 0.75 -6.56 0.52
C THR A 264 1.12 -6.12 1.93
N PHE A 265 0.52 -5.03 2.39
CA PHE A 265 0.75 -4.49 3.73
C PHE A 265 -0.55 -4.48 4.56
N LEU A 266 -0.52 -3.93 5.78
CA LEU A 266 -1.64 -3.90 6.72
C LEU A 266 -2.72 -2.87 6.33
N GLU A 267 -3.37 -3.09 5.18
CA GLU A 267 -4.55 -2.38 4.71
C GLU A 267 -5.54 -3.38 4.08
N ALA A 268 -6.74 -2.91 3.75
CA ALA A 268 -7.77 -3.69 3.05
C ALA A 268 -7.78 -3.40 1.54
N TYR A 269 -7.62 -2.16 1.08
CA TYR A 269 -7.90 -1.80 -0.33
C TYR A 269 -7.16 -2.68 -1.35
N ASN A 270 -5.84 -2.81 -1.20
CA ASN A 270 -5.01 -3.75 -1.97
C ASN A 270 -4.12 -4.61 -1.06
N GLY A 271 -4.49 -4.75 0.23
CA GLY A 271 -3.59 -5.23 1.26
C GLY A 271 -3.90 -6.61 1.83
N LEU A 272 -3.14 -6.93 2.87
CA LEU A 272 -3.12 -8.21 3.53
C LEU A 272 -4.41 -8.50 4.31
N LEU A 273 -5.07 -7.48 4.87
CA LEU A 273 -6.25 -7.68 5.71
C LEU A 273 -7.40 -8.29 4.89
N ASP A 274 -7.67 -7.77 3.70
CA ASP A 274 -8.72 -8.31 2.83
C ASP A 274 -8.35 -9.67 2.25
N ILE A 275 -7.07 -9.91 1.92
CA ILE A 275 -6.63 -11.25 1.48
C ILE A 275 -6.87 -12.28 2.59
N VAL A 276 -6.50 -11.97 3.84
CA VAL A 276 -6.75 -12.85 4.98
C VAL A 276 -8.25 -13.06 5.19
N LEU A 277 -9.06 -12.01 5.06
CA LEU A 277 -10.51 -12.12 5.21
C LEU A 277 -11.13 -12.99 4.10
N VAL A 278 -10.69 -12.85 2.85
CA VAL A 278 -11.11 -13.71 1.74
C VAL A 278 -10.75 -15.17 2.01
N TYR A 279 -9.56 -15.47 2.52
CA TYR A 279 -9.20 -16.83 2.93
C TYR A 279 -10.06 -17.33 4.12
N ALA A 280 -10.45 -16.46 5.05
CA ALA A 280 -11.35 -16.81 6.16
C ALA A 280 -12.74 -17.21 5.66
N TYR A 281 -13.34 -16.41 4.78
CA TYR A 281 -14.60 -16.78 4.12
C TYR A 281 -14.44 -18.04 3.25
N ALA A 282 -13.38 -18.14 2.46
CA ALA A 282 -13.16 -19.33 1.63
C ALA A 282 -13.03 -20.60 2.49
N PHE A 283 -12.41 -20.51 3.66
CA PHE A 283 -12.35 -21.63 4.61
C PHE A 283 -13.74 -22.05 5.10
N SER A 284 -14.65 -21.12 5.40
CA SER A 284 -16.01 -21.46 5.86
C SER A 284 -16.83 -22.23 4.83
N TYR A 285 -16.47 -22.15 3.54
CA TYR A 285 -17.14 -22.89 2.47
C TYR A 285 -16.36 -24.13 1.96
N THR A 286 -15.04 -24.18 2.14
CA THR A 286 -14.18 -25.24 1.56
C THR A 286 -13.55 -26.17 2.59
N SER A 287 -13.44 -25.74 3.85
CA SER A 287 -12.72 -26.44 4.92
C SER A 287 -11.25 -26.77 4.62
N LYS A 288 -10.62 -26.09 3.64
CA LYS A 288 -9.21 -26.30 3.30
C LYS A 288 -8.27 -25.84 4.41
N LYS A 289 -7.47 -26.77 4.95
CA LYS A 289 -6.53 -26.52 6.07
C LYS A 289 -5.55 -25.37 5.81
N VAL A 290 -5.03 -25.26 4.59
CA VAL A 290 -4.09 -24.18 4.22
C VAL A 290 -4.72 -22.79 4.27
N TYR A 291 -6.03 -22.67 4.00
CA TYR A 291 -6.73 -21.39 4.13
C TYR A 291 -6.88 -21.01 5.60
N LYS A 292 -7.24 -21.98 6.46
CA LYS A 292 -7.28 -21.78 7.92
C LYS A 292 -5.91 -21.40 8.48
N GLU A 293 -4.84 -22.05 8.03
CA GLU A 293 -3.46 -21.75 8.45
C GLU A 293 -3.11 -20.27 8.23
N ILE A 294 -3.43 -19.72 7.05
CA ILE A 294 -3.14 -18.31 6.73
C ILE A 294 -3.84 -17.38 7.72
N VAL A 295 -5.11 -17.63 8.00
CA VAL A 295 -5.91 -16.81 8.91
C VAL A 295 -5.38 -16.91 10.34
N ILE A 296 -5.14 -18.14 10.82
CA ILE A 296 -4.63 -18.37 12.18
C ILE A 296 -3.24 -17.76 12.37
N ASN A 297 -2.33 -17.90 11.41
CA ASN A 297 -0.99 -17.32 11.49
C ASN A 297 -1.00 -15.78 11.56
N PHE A 298 -2.02 -15.15 10.96
CA PHE A 298 -2.24 -13.70 11.04
C PHE A 298 -2.85 -13.33 12.40
N VAL A 299 -3.94 -13.99 12.79
CA VAL A 299 -4.67 -13.77 14.04
C VAL A 299 -3.78 -13.89 15.27
N THR A 300 -2.89 -14.89 15.31
CA THR A 300 -1.98 -15.09 16.45
C THR A 300 -1.00 -13.94 16.67
N LYS A 301 -0.78 -13.09 15.65
CA LYS A 301 0.07 -11.90 15.74
C LYS A 301 -0.71 -10.60 15.75
N LEU A 302 -2.03 -10.65 15.58
CA LEU A 302 -2.87 -9.45 15.46
C LEU A 302 -2.70 -8.53 16.67
N ASP A 303 -2.61 -9.10 17.88
CA ASP A 303 -2.42 -8.32 19.10
C ASP A 303 -1.12 -7.50 19.09
N ILE A 304 -0.02 -8.11 18.67
CA ILE A 304 1.31 -7.47 18.52
C ILE A 304 1.27 -6.46 17.36
N ILE A 305 0.63 -6.82 16.25
CA ILE A 305 0.47 -5.92 15.10
C ILE A 305 -0.24 -4.63 15.55
N LEU A 306 -1.32 -4.74 16.33
CA LEU A 306 -2.03 -3.58 16.87
C LEU A 306 -1.17 -2.75 17.82
N ASP A 307 -0.26 -3.37 18.59
CA ASP A 307 0.67 -2.65 19.46
C ASP A 307 1.75 -1.87 18.67
N THR A 308 2.00 -2.25 17.41
CA THR A 308 2.92 -1.53 16.51
C THR A 308 2.26 -0.40 15.74
N LEU A 309 0.95 -0.16 15.90
CA LEU A 309 0.27 1.00 15.33
C LEU A 309 0.93 2.28 15.87
N LYS A 310 1.65 2.99 14.98
CA LYS A 310 2.35 4.24 15.28
C LYS A 310 1.37 5.30 15.77
N LEU A 311 1.84 6.26 16.58
CA LEU A 311 1.06 7.40 17.12
C LEU A 311 0.31 8.23 16.06
N LYS A 312 0.63 8.09 14.77
CA LYS A 312 -0.19 8.60 13.66
C LYS A 312 -0.57 7.44 12.76
N CYS A 313 -1.79 6.94 12.92
CA CYS A 313 -2.46 6.03 12.00
C CYS A 313 -3.62 6.77 11.36
N SER A 314 -3.83 6.53 10.07
CA SER A 314 -4.90 7.15 9.30
C SER A 314 -6.27 6.58 9.76
N LEU A 315 -7.38 7.28 9.54
CA LEU A 315 -8.67 6.92 10.15
C LEU A 315 -9.50 5.93 9.33
N GLU A 316 -9.21 5.84 8.05
CA GLU A 316 -10.17 5.49 7.01
C GLU A 316 -10.62 4.02 7.04
N PHE A 317 -11.64 3.70 6.25
CA PHE A 317 -12.22 2.35 6.23
C PHE A 317 -11.27 1.31 5.62
N TYR A 318 -10.47 1.67 4.62
CA TYR A 318 -9.69 0.70 3.85
C TYR A 318 -8.17 0.72 4.10
N SER A 319 -7.63 1.77 4.71
CA SER A 319 -6.20 1.92 4.99
C SER A 319 -5.88 2.30 6.45
N GLY A 320 -6.92 2.57 7.26
CA GLY A 320 -6.76 3.16 8.58
C GLY A 320 -7.36 2.34 9.73
N LEU A 321 -7.61 3.00 10.85
CA LEU A 321 -8.19 2.38 12.05
C LEU A 321 -9.55 1.72 11.77
N GLY A 322 -10.34 2.28 10.86
CA GLY A 322 -11.63 1.70 10.46
C GLY A 322 -11.48 0.28 9.90
N THR A 323 -10.41 0.03 9.15
CA THR A 323 -10.10 -1.28 8.57
C THR A 323 -9.91 -2.33 9.65
N PHE A 324 -9.13 -2.03 10.69
CA PHE A 324 -8.85 -2.98 11.77
C PHE A 324 -10.12 -3.32 12.54
N ILE A 325 -10.96 -2.32 12.86
CA ILE A 325 -12.23 -2.54 13.56
C ILE A 325 -13.13 -3.48 12.75
N PHE A 326 -13.34 -3.18 11.47
CA PHE A 326 -14.17 -4.01 10.59
C PHE A 326 -13.59 -5.41 10.39
N PHE A 327 -12.27 -5.52 10.19
CA PHE A 327 -11.58 -6.80 10.04
C PHE A 327 -11.72 -7.69 11.29
N ILE A 328 -11.51 -7.13 12.48
CA ILE A 328 -11.70 -7.85 13.75
C ILE A 328 -13.14 -8.30 13.89
N TYR A 329 -14.11 -7.43 13.59
CA TYR A 329 -15.52 -7.79 13.62
C TYR A 329 -15.83 -8.97 12.69
N GLN A 330 -15.35 -8.96 11.44
CA GLN A 330 -15.61 -10.07 10.53
C GLN A 330 -14.95 -11.39 10.97
N LEU A 331 -13.72 -11.34 11.49
CA LEU A 331 -13.09 -12.53 12.07
C LEU A 331 -13.86 -13.07 13.28
N ASN A 332 -14.45 -12.19 14.10
CA ASN A 332 -15.33 -12.59 15.19
C ASN A 332 -16.60 -13.27 14.67
N GLN A 333 -17.25 -12.71 13.65
CA GLN A 333 -18.43 -13.33 13.03
C GLN A 333 -18.13 -14.70 12.40
N LEU A 334 -16.90 -14.90 11.92
CA LEU A 334 -16.41 -16.17 11.38
C LEU A 334 -15.83 -17.11 12.45
N ASN A 335 -15.91 -16.76 13.74
CA ASN A 335 -15.39 -17.53 14.87
C ASN A 335 -13.88 -17.84 14.81
N PHE A 336 -13.08 -16.95 14.22
CA PHE A 336 -11.61 -17.06 14.21
C PHE A 336 -10.95 -16.44 15.44
N ILE A 337 -11.65 -15.57 16.16
CA ILE A 337 -11.16 -14.89 17.37
C ILE A 337 -12.22 -14.92 18.47
N SER A 338 -11.77 -14.95 19.71
CA SER A 338 -12.64 -14.89 20.91
C SER A 338 -12.43 -13.64 21.77
N ASN A 339 -11.31 -12.94 21.58
CA ASN A 339 -10.92 -11.71 22.31
C ASN A 339 -11.21 -10.43 21.51
N SER A 340 -12.24 -10.44 20.65
CA SER A 340 -12.56 -9.36 19.71
C SER A 340 -12.77 -8.00 20.39
N SER A 341 -13.48 -7.96 21.53
CA SER A 341 -13.71 -6.72 22.29
C SER A 341 -12.40 -6.10 22.80
N THR A 342 -11.42 -6.92 23.21
CA THR A 342 -10.11 -6.45 23.67
C THR A 342 -9.31 -5.84 22.51
N LEU A 343 -9.30 -6.51 21.36
CA LEU A 343 -8.61 -6.03 20.15
C LEU A 343 -9.24 -4.73 19.63
N ILE A 344 -10.57 -4.64 19.58
CA ILE A 344 -11.28 -3.41 19.21
C ILE A 344 -11.03 -2.29 20.23
N SER A 345 -10.91 -2.60 21.52
CA SER A 345 -10.53 -1.64 22.56
C SER A 345 -9.13 -1.05 22.30
N LYS A 346 -8.16 -1.84 21.83
CA LYS A 346 -6.84 -1.30 21.44
C LYS A 346 -6.96 -0.26 20.32
N VAL A 347 -7.72 -0.56 19.27
CA VAL A 347 -7.92 0.34 18.11
C VAL A 347 -8.65 1.63 18.53
N THR A 348 -9.73 1.50 19.29
CA THR A 348 -10.51 2.65 19.75
C THR A 348 -9.76 3.49 20.79
N ASN A 349 -8.95 2.88 21.66
CA ASN A 349 -8.06 3.63 22.57
C ASN A 349 -6.95 4.36 21.82
N HIS A 350 -6.45 3.77 20.73
CA HIS A 350 -5.51 4.45 19.84
C HIS A 350 -6.16 5.71 19.25
N PHE A 351 -7.35 5.60 18.66
CA PHE A 351 -8.12 6.75 18.19
C PHE A 351 -8.27 7.82 19.27
N LYS A 352 -8.67 7.44 20.49
CA LYS A 352 -8.82 8.40 21.61
C LYS A 352 -7.53 9.18 21.92
N LYS A 353 -6.35 8.56 21.75
CA LYS A 353 -5.05 9.17 22.04
C LYS A 353 -4.54 10.05 20.89
N THR A 354 -4.87 9.70 19.65
CA THR A 354 -4.20 10.26 18.45
C THR A 354 -5.12 11.09 17.56
N PHE A 355 -6.43 11.03 17.78
CA PHE A 355 -7.39 11.79 16.99
C PHE A 355 -7.27 13.29 17.28
N ASN A 356 -6.79 14.01 16.27
CA ASN A 356 -6.81 15.46 16.20
C ASN A 356 -7.46 15.87 14.86
N PRO A 357 -8.61 16.57 14.87
CA PRO A 357 -9.33 16.94 13.67
C PRO A 357 -8.48 17.62 12.58
N GLU A 358 -7.50 18.44 12.97
CA GLU A 358 -6.67 19.17 12.00
C GLU A 358 -5.72 18.27 11.20
N ASP A 359 -5.44 17.05 11.67
CA ASP A 359 -4.58 16.10 10.97
C ASP A 359 -5.32 15.34 9.84
N TYR A 360 -6.65 15.49 9.71
CA TYR A 360 -7.48 14.66 8.79
C TYR A 360 -8.34 15.50 7.83
N PRO A 361 -7.82 15.93 6.66
CA PRO A 361 -8.52 16.85 5.76
C PRO A 361 -9.58 16.18 4.87
N LEU A 362 -9.78 14.86 4.98
CA LEU A 362 -10.61 14.06 4.07
C LEU A 362 -11.89 13.58 4.76
N PHE A 363 -13.01 13.64 4.04
CA PHE A 363 -14.35 13.39 4.58
C PHE A 363 -14.96 12.05 4.16
N ASP A 364 -14.46 11.43 3.08
CA ASP A 364 -15.15 10.34 2.38
C ASP A 364 -14.99 8.94 3.01
N ILE A 365 -15.45 7.90 2.30
CA ILE A 365 -15.44 6.51 2.79
C ILE A 365 -14.05 5.86 2.69
N ILE A 366 -13.34 6.13 1.60
CA ILE A 366 -12.06 5.46 1.30
C ILE A 366 -10.93 6.11 2.09
N ASP A 367 -10.89 7.44 2.04
CA ASP A 367 -9.77 8.26 2.47
C ASP A 367 -10.12 9.13 3.70
N GLY A 368 -11.35 9.08 4.20
CA GLY A 368 -11.83 10.04 5.21
C GLY A 368 -12.52 9.48 6.45
N THR A 369 -13.00 10.44 7.25
CA THR A 369 -13.65 10.19 8.55
C THR A 369 -14.98 9.46 8.43
N ALA A 370 -15.71 9.61 7.30
CA ALA A 370 -16.94 8.85 7.09
C ALA A 370 -16.66 7.35 7.02
N GLY A 371 -15.49 6.95 6.50
CA GLY A 371 -15.03 5.56 6.54
C GLY A 371 -14.89 5.01 7.95
N TYR A 372 -14.21 5.74 8.84
CA TYR A 372 -14.09 5.34 10.25
C TYR A 372 -15.45 5.21 10.94
N LEU A 373 -16.32 6.22 10.73
CA LEU A 373 -17.67 6.21 11.30
C LEU A 373 -18.51 5.03 10.79
N ALA A 374 -18.38 4.67 9.51
CA ALA A 374 -19.04 3.49 8.95
C ALA A 374 -18.61 2.21 9.68
N ALA A 375 -17.30 2.05 9.95
CA ALA A 375 -16.79 0.92 10.71
C ALA A 375 -17.38 0.89 12.13
N LEU A 376 -17.36 2.01 12.86
CA LEU A 376 -17.96 2.10 14.21
C LEU A 376 -19.44 1.70 14.24
N LEU A 377 -20.22 2.16 13.25
CA LEU A 377 -21.65 1.86 13.15
C LEU A 377 -21.92 0.38 12.93
N VAL A 378 -21.19 -0.24 11.99
CA VAL A 378 -21.36 -1.67 11.66
C VAL A 378 -20.91 -2.57 12.81
N THR A 379 -19.85 -2.19 13.53
CA THR A 379 -19.26 -3.03 14.59
C THR A 379 -19.70 -2.64 15.99
N ARG A 380 -20.77 -1.84 16.13
CA ARG A 380 -21.24 -1.29 17.41
C ARG A 380 -21.43 -2.35 18.49
N SER A 381 -21.87 -3.55 18.12
CA SER A 381 -22.12 -4.65 19.07
C SER A 381 -20.87 -5.12 19.84
N LEU A 382 -19.67 -4.81 19.33
CA LEU A 382 -18.39 -5.16 19.96
C LEU A 382 -17.69 -3.97 20.63
N ILE A 383 -18.30 -2.78 20.60
CA ILE A 383 -17.72 -1.55 21.13
C ILE A 383 -18.48 -1.16 22.40
N ASP A 384 -17.76 -0.75 23.45
CA ASP A 384 -18.39 -0.17 24.64
C ASP A 384 -19.28 1.02 24.27
N THR A 385 -20.51 1.05 24.79
CA THR A 385 -21.52 2.05 24.42
C THR A 385 -21.05 3.49 24.64
N LYS A 386 -20.26 3.77 25.69
CA LYS A 386 -19.73 5.11 25.95
C LYS A 386 -18.65 5.47 24.93
N VAL A 387 -17.74 4.52 24.63
CA VAL A 387 -16.71 4.71 23.61
C VAL A 387 -17.33 4.97 22.24
N PHE A 388 -18.31 4.15 21.83
CA PHE A 388 -19.05 4.32 20.58
C PHE A 388 -19.70 5.71 20.51
N THR A 389 -20.39 6.14 21.58
CA THR A 389 -21.09 7.43 21.62
C THR A 389 -20.12 8.60 21.49
N ILE A 390 -18.99 8.56 22.21
CA ILE A 390 -17.99 9.64 22.18
C ILE A 390 -17.35 9.73 20.79
N GLN A 391 -16.86 8.60 20.26
CA GLN A 391 -16.11 8.62 19.00
C GLN A 391 -17.00 8.91 17.79
N SER A 392 -18.22 8.36 17.75
CA SER A 392 -19.15 8.68 16.66
C SER A 392 -19.51 10.17 16.64
N LYS A 393 -19.73 10.80 17.80
CA LYS A 393 -19.92 12.26 17.89
C LYS A 393 -18.70 13.06 17.46
N GLN A 394 -17.49 12.62 17.83
CA GLN A 394 -16.25 13.26 17.37
C GLN A 394 -16.12 13.19 15.84
N CYS A 395 -16.47 12.05 15.23
CA CYS A 395 -16.48 11.90 13.77
C CYS A 395 -17.50 12.83 13.10
N ILE A 396 -18.72 12.92 13.63
CA ILE A 396 -19.76 13.80 13.11
C ILE A 396 -19.35 15.27 13.22
N ALA A 397 -18.87 15.69 14.39
CA ALA A 397 -18.40 17.06 14.60
C ALA A 397 -17.28 17.42 13.62
N HIS A 398 -16.36 16.47 13.38
CA HIS A 398 -15.29 16.65 12.40
C HIS A 398 -15.82 16.77 10.97
N LEU A 399 -16.67 15.83 10.52
CA LEU A 399 -17.29 15.86 9.18
C LEU A 399 -18.05 17.18 8.93
N MET A 400 -18.83 17.64 9.90
CA MET A 400 -19.58 18.89 9.80
C MET A 400 -18.67 20.12 9.79
N LYS A 401 -17.48 20.04 10.40
CA LYS A 401 -16.48 21.12 10.36
C LYS A 401 -15.80 21.20 9.00
N ILE A 402 -15.38 20.08 8.44
CA ILE A 402 -14.60 20.05 7.18
C ILE A 402 -15.50 20.14 5.93
N TYR A 403 -16.76 19.73 6.03
CA TYR A 403 -17.72 19.80 4.92
C TYR A 403 -19.10 20.33 5.37
N PRO A 404 -19.18 21.59 5.82
CA PRO A 404 -20.39 22.15 6.44
C PRO A 404 -21.57 22.32 5.46
N ASP A 405 -21.29 22.52 4.17
CA ASP A 405 -22.30 22.67 3.12
C ASP A 405 -22.03 21.67 1.97
N PRO A 406 -22.90 20.67 1.73
CA PRO A 406 -22.68 19.64 0.72
C PRO A 406 -22.72 20.18 -0.73
N ARG A 407 -23.09 21.44 -0.94
CA ARG A 407 -23.06 22.10 -2.26
C ARG A 407 -21.67 22.62 -2.61
N VAL A 408 -20.80 22.82 -1.61
CA VAL A 408 -19.49 23.46 -1.78
C VAL A 408 -18.39 22.48 -1.39
N MET A 409 -17.79 21.83 -2.38
CA MET A 409 -16.68 20.90 -2.17
C MET A 409 -15.53 21.58 -1.39
N PRO A 410 -15.03 21.00 -0.30
CA PRO A 410 -13.91 21.55 0.45
C PRO A 410 -12.65 21.60 -0.41
N GLU A 411 -11.91 22.72 -0.30
CA GLU A 411 -10.60 22.84 -0.92
C GLU A 411 -9.59 21.98 -0.15
N ASN A 412 -9.03 20.97 -0.81
CA ASN A 412 -7.87 20.26 -0.30
C ASN A 412 -6.86 19.98 -1.43
N GLU A 413 -5.60 19.81 -1.06
CA GLU A 413 -4.50 19.54 -2.00
C GLU A 413 -4.66 18.18 -2.71
N ASN A 414 -5.38 17.23 -2.12
CA ASN A 414 -5.59 15.90 -2.71
C ASN A 414 -6.74 15.83 -3.74
N ASN A 415 -7.60 16.85 -3.81
CA ASN A 415 -8.78 16.93 -4.67
C ASN A 415 -8.48 17.49 -6.07
N HIS A 416 -7.21 17.47 -6.51
CA HIS A 416 -6.77 18.08 -7.77
C HIS A 416 -7.55 17.62 -9.01
N ARG A 417 -8.11 16.40 -9.04
CA ARG A 417 -8.95 15.90 -10.15
C ARG A 417 -10.35 16.52 -10.22
N HIS A 418 -10.81 17.15 -9.13
CA HIS A 418 -12.19 17.63 -8.98
C HIS A 418 -12.26 19.07 -8.43
N LYS A 419 -11.20 19.88 -8.58
CA LYS A 419 -11.25 21.31 -8.23
C LYS A 419 -12.47 21.98 -8.88
N GLY A 420 -13.33 22.58 -8.06
CA GLY A 420 -14.59 23.21 -8.50
C GLY A 420 -15.70 22.23 -8.89
N ARG A 421 -15.62 20.96 -8.49
CA ARG A 421 -16.67 19.96 -8.72
C ARG A 421 -17.04 19.24 -7.43
N THR A 422 -18.33 19.09 -7.18
CA THR A 422 -18.89 18.24 -6.14
C THR A 422 -18.91 16.79 -6.62
N ILE A 423 -18.17 15.92 -5.94
CA ILE A 423 -18.08 14.48 -6.22
C ILE A 423 -19.33 13.80 -5.68
N ILE A 424 -20.01 13.03 -6.53
CA ILE A 424 -21.28 12.38 -6.19
C ILE A 424 -21.07 10.95 -5.72
N GLY A 425 -20.07 10.24 -6.25
CA GLY A 425 -19.86 8.80 -6.05
C GLY A 425 -19.86 8.27 -4.61
N PHE A 426 -20.00 6.94 -4.43
CA PHE A 426 -20.03 6.31 -3.10
C PHE A 426 -18.66 6.34 -2.41
N ALA A 427 -17.58 6.15 -3.16
CA ALA A 427 -16.23 6.03 -2.59
C ALA A 427 -15.73 7.36 -2.02
N HIS A 428 -15.62 8.38 -2.88
CA HIS A 428 -15.04 9.68 -2.56
C HIS A 428 -16.05 10.84 -2.51
N GLY A 429 -17.35 10.53 -2.57
CA GLY A 429 -18.39 11.54 -2.81
C GLY A 429 -19.54 11.49 -1.83
N LEU A 430 -20.51 12.35 -2.11
CA LEU A 430 -21.66 12.60 -1.25
C LEU A 430 -22.51 11.36 -0.96
N ILE A 431 -22.65 10.42 -1.90
CA ILE A 431 -23.44 9.20 -1.73
C ILE A 431 -22.91 8.34 -0.57
N GLY A 432 -21.59 8.24 -0.41
CA GLY A 432 -20.99 7.49 0.70
C GLY A 432 -21.21 8.19 2.03
N VAL A 433 -20.99 9.51 2.06
CA VAL A 433 -21.13 10.32 3.28
C VAL A 433 -22.57 10.29 3.79
N ILE A 434 -23.54 10.50 2.90
CA ILE A 434 -24.96 10.47 3.27
C ILE A 434 -25.43 9.07 3.70
N TYR A 435 -24.87 8.01 3.12
CA TYR A 435 -25.10 6.64 3.59
C TYR A 435 -24.75 6.53 5.08
N VAL A 436 -23.54 6.95 5.45
CA VAL A 436 -23.04 6.86 6.82
C VAL A 436 -23.80 7.79 7.78
N MET A 437 -24.05 9.05 7.39
CA MET A 437 -24.76 10.01 8.25
C MET A 437 -26.19 9.57 8.54
N ALA A 438 -26.91 9.04 7.55
CA ALA A 438 -28.26 8.53 7.78
C ALA A 438 -28.25 7.29 8.69
N HIS A 439 -27.27 6.40 8.53
CA HIS A 439 -27.08 5.29 9.47
C HIS A 439 -26.79 5.79 10.89
N TYR A 440 -25.96 6.84 11.05
CA TYR A 440 -25.73 7.47 12.35
C TYR A 440 -27.01 8.01 12.99
N VAL A 441 -27.84 8.76 12.25
CA VAL A 441 -29.14 9.26 12.75
C VAL A 441 -30.03 8.11 13.19
N LYS A 442 -30.17 7.08 12.35
CA LYS A 442 -30.98 5.89 12.66
C LYS A 442 -30.49 5.15 13.91
N THR A 443 -29.18 5.08 14.12
CA THR A 443 -28.55 4.33 15.20
C THR A 443 -28.51 5.08 16.53
N THR A 444 -28.42 6.41 16.51
CA THR A 444 -28.22 7.25 17.70
C THR A 444 -29.41 8.16 18.03
N ASN A 445 -30.34 8.33 17.09
CA ASN A 445 -31.43 9.31 17.12
C ASN A 445 -30.98 10.78 17.20
N ASP A 446 -29.71 11.06 16.91
CA ASP A 446 -29.15 12.41 16.88
C ASP A 446 -29.53 13.11 15.57
N GLN A 447 -30.37 14.13 15.67
CA GLN A 447 -30.92 14.87 14.52
C GLN A 447 -30.01 15.98 14.00
N SER A 448 -28.83 16.19 14.60
CA SER A 448 -27.93 17.32 14.28
C SER A 448 -27.47 17.37 12.81
N VAL A 449 -27.42 16.23 12.12
CA VAL A 449 -26.98 16.12 10.72
C VAL A 449 -28.12 16.03 9.70
N VAL A 450 -29.38 15.96 10.14
CA VAL A 450 -30.53 15.82 9.22
C VAL A 450 -30.63 16.97 8.21
N PRO A 451 -30.45 18.25 8.60
CA PRO A 451 -30.47 19.35 7.62
C PRO A 451 -29.36 19.22 6.55
N TRP A 452 -28.22 18.63 6.91
CA TRP A 452 -27.14 18.37 5.96
C TRP A 452 -27.52 17.23 4.99
N ILE A 453 -28.10 16.14 5.50
CA ILE A 453 -28.59 15.00 4.72
C ILE A 453 -29.62 15.47 3.67
N GLU A 454 -30.60 16.28 4.07
CA GLU A 454 -31.64 16.80 3.18
C GLU A 454 -31.06 17.62 2.02
N LYS A 455 -30.12 18.53 2.32
CA LYS A 455 -29.40 19.30 1.29
C LYS A 455 -28.61 18.38 0.36
N THR A 456 -27.93 17.38 0.90
CA THR A 456 -27.15 16.42 0.11
C THR A 456 -28.03 15.61 -0.85
N LEU A 457 -29.24 15.22 -0.45
CA LEU A 457 -30.17 14.53 -1.34
C LEU A 457 -30.55 15.39 -2.56
N LEU A 458 -30.77 16.69 -2.37
CA LEU A 458 -31.08 17.62 -3.46
C LEU A 458 -29.90 17.71 -4.45
N VAL A 459 -28.67 17.74 -3.94
CA VAL A 459 -27.44 17.74 -4.77
C VAL A 459 -27.29 16.43 -5.54
N ILE A 460 -27.55 15.28 -4.91
CA ILE A 460 -27.49 13.98 -5.60
C ILE A 460 -28.58 13.87 -6.67
N GLN A 461 -29.79 14.39 -6.39
CA GLN A 461 -30.88 14.41 -7.37
C GLN A 461 -30.55 15.27 -8.59
N SER A 462 -29.90 16.43 -8.41
CA SER A 462 -29.50 17.30 -9.52
C SER A 462 -28.43 16.68 -10.43
N ALA A 463 -27.65 15.72 -9.90
CA ALA A 463 -26.67 14.96 -10.68
C ALA A 463 -27.28 13.86 -11.57
N TRP A 464 -28.58 13.54 -11.44
CA TRP A 464 -29.23 12.54 -12.27
C TRP A 464 -29.41 13.00 -13.72
N ASN A 465 -29.01 12.17 -14.67
CA ASN A 465 -29.24 12.40 -16.07
C ASN A 465 -30.21 11.35 -16.66
N LYS A 466 -31.39 11.80 -17.11
CA LYS A 466 -32.43 10.95 -17.68
C LYS A 466 -32.00 10.21 -18.96
N LYS A 467 -31.16 10.84 -19.79
CA LYS A 467 -30.68 10.26 -21.06
C LYS A 467 -29.68 9.12 -20.79
N GLU A 468 -28.74 9.34 -19.88
CA GLU A 468 -27.73 8.35 -19.51
C GLU A 468 -28.27 7.26 -18.54
N LYS A 469 -29.45 7.52 -17.96
CA LYS A 469 -30.06 6.72 -16.88
C LYS A 469 -29.05 6.46 -15.76
N ASN A 470 -28.31 7.51 -15.40
CA ASN A 470 -27.18 7.44 -14.48
C ASN A 470 -26.96 8.79 -13.79
N TRP A 471 -26.25 8.76 -12.67
CA TRP A 471 -25.75 9.95 -12.00
C TRP A 471 -24.39 10.34 -12.58
N ALA A 472 -24.15 11.64 -12.73
CA ALA A 472 -22.84 12.15 -13.06
C ALA A 472 -21.86 11.86 -11.92
N ASP A 473 -20.62 11.50 -12.25
CA ASP A 473 -19.59 11.16 -11.25
C ASP A 473 -19.25 12.38 -10.38
N ALA A 474 -19.29 13.58 -10.98
CA ALA A 474 -19.17 14.86 -10.29
C ALA A 474 -19.89 15.97 -11.07
N ILE A 475 -20.46 16.95 -10.35
CA ILE A 475 -21.14 18.13 -10.91
C ILE A 475 -20.39 19.42 -10.55
N PRO A 476 -20.51 20.52 -11.32
CA PRO A 476 -19.87 21.79 -10.97
C PRO A 476 -20.36 22.30 -9.61
N THR A 477 -19.47 22.91 -8.82
CA THR A 477 -19.90 23.74 -7.69
C THR A 477 -20.55 25.02 -8.24
N GLU A 478 -21.55 25.57 -7.54
CA GLU A 478 -22.39 26.71 -8.00
C GLU A 478 -21.63 28.04 -8.28
N ILE A 479 -20.29 28.03 -8.32
CA ILE A 479 -19.45 29.25 -8.27
C ILE A 479 -18.94 29.70 -9.65
N ASP A 480 -18.99 28.88 -10.71
CA ASP A 480 -18.44 29.30 -12.01
C ASP A 480 -19.18 28.73 -13.24
N HIS A 481 -20.23 29.44 -13.67
CA HIS A 481 -20.99 29.14 -14.90
C HIS A 481 -20.20 29.35 -16.21
N SER A 482 -18.98 29.89 -16.15
CA SER A 482 -18.16 30.16 -17.35
C SER A 482 -17.36 28.93 -17.83
N LYS A 483 -17.24 27.89 -16.99
CA LYS A 483 -16.52 26.66 -17.33
C LYS A 483 -17.47 25.57 -17.83
N VAL A 484 -17.29 25.16 -19.08
CA VAL A 484 -17.94 23.96 -19.64
C VAL A 484 -17.27 22.72 -19.06
N PHE A 485 -17.95 22.02 -18.15
CA PHE A 485 -17.46 20.76 -17.60
C PHE A 485 -18.06 19.57 -18.36
N ASN A 486 -17.20 18.69 -18.88
CA ASN A 486 -17.65 17.41 -19.38
C ASN A 486 -18.08 16.52 -18.20
N LEU A 487 -19.34 16.10 -18.20
CA LEU A 487 -19.87 15.15 -17.23
C LEU A 487 -19.46 13.73 -17.63
N GLU A 488 -18.99 12.97 -16.64
CA GLU A 488 -18.66 11.56 -16.76
C GLU A 488 -19.74 10.73 -16.05
N PHE A 489 -20.04 9.54 -16.60
CA PHE A 489 -21.12 8.69 -16.15
C PHE A 489 -20.63 7.25 -16.00
N SER A 490 -19.88 6.98 -14.93
CA SER A 490 -19.35 5.67 -14.63
C SER A 490 -20.43 4.69 -14.17
N SER A 491 -20.18 3.39 -14.29
CA SER A 491 -21.09 2.35 -13.78
C SER A 491 -20.30 1.39 -12.91
N SER A 492 -19.71 1.93 -11.85
CA SER A 492 -18.90 1.23 -10.87
C SER A 492 -19.47 1.46 -9.46
N TRP A 493 -18.99 0.69 -8.48
CA TRP A 493 -19.39 0.90 -7.09
C TRP A 493 -18.92 2.27 -6.58
N CYS A 494 -17.71 2.70 -6.99
CA CYS A 494 -17.13 3.97 -6.58
C CYS A 494 -17.85 5.18 -7.18
N TYR A 495 -18.33 5.09 -8.44
CA TYR A 495 -19.00 6.18 -9.16
C TYR A 495 -20.20 5.71 -9.98
N GLY A 496 -21.28 6.50 -9.92
CA GLY A 496 -22.51 6.30 -10.69
C GLY A 496 -23.48 5.27 -10.11
N ARG A 497 -24.30 4.68 -10.99
CA ARG A 497 -25.53 3.96 -10.62
C ARG A 497 -25.38 2.77 -9.67
N ILE A 498 -24.23 2.09 -9.65
CA ILE A 498 -24.04 0.91 -8.77
C ILE A 498 -23.88 1.39 -7.32
N GLY A 499 -23.00 2.35 -7.06
CA GLY A 499 -22.83 2.94 -5.73
C GLY A 499 -24.13 3.54 -5.19
N GLN A 500 -24.87 4.27 -6.05
CA GLN A 500 -26.18 4.82 -5.71
C GLN A 500 -27.21 3.73 -5.37
N GLY A 501 -27.22 2.64 -6.14
CA GLY A 501 -28.11 1.51 -5.89
C GLY A 501 -27.84 0.83 -4.54
N ILE A 502 -26.56 0.65 -4.19
CA ILE A 502 -26.15 0.09 -2.89
C ILE A 502 -26.61 0.99 -1.74
N CYS A 503 -26.35 2.29 -1.84
CA CYS A 503 -26.76 3.28 -0.85
C CYS A 503 -28.30 3.28 -0.66
N SER A 504 -29.04 3.36 -1.76
CA SER A 504 -30.52 3.41 -1.74
C SER A 504 -31.12 2.12 -1.16
N TRP A 505 -30.54 0.97 -1.47
CA TRP A 505 -30.95 -0.31 -0.89
C TRP A 505 -30.66 -0.38 0.61
N GLY A 506 -29.51 0.16 1.04
CA GLY A 506 -29.14 0.26 2.45
C GLY A 506 -30.14 1.05 3.30
N TYR A 507 -30.70 2.14 2.75
CA TYR A 507 -31.78 2.89 3.41
C TYR A 507 -33.06 2.07 3.60
N SER A 508 -33.37 1.21 2.64
CA SER A 508 -34.64 0.47 2.59
C SER A 508 -34.73 -0.72 3.55
N ARG A 509 -33.63 -1.12 4.22
CA ARG A 509 -33.63 -2.24 5.16
C ARG A 509 -33.70 -1.79 6.63
N PRO A 510 -34.54 -2.41 7.48
CA PRO A 510 -34.29 -2.45 8.92
C PRO A 510 -32.97 -3.20 9.16
N ILE A 511 -32.12 -2.70 10.06
CA ILE A 511 -30.85 -3.36 10.43
C ILE A 511 -31.18 -4.63 11.19
#